data_AF-A0A838DXW4-F1
#
_entry.id   AF-A0A838DXW4-F1
#
_cell.length_a   1.000
_cell.length_b   1.000
_cell.length_c   1.000
_cell.angle_alpha   90.00
_cell.angle_beta   90.00
_cell.angle_gamma   90.00
#
_symmetry.space_group_name_H-M   'P 1'
#
loop_
_entity.id
_entity.type
_entity.pdbx_description
1 polymer ?
#
loop_
_entity_poly.entity_id
_entity_poly.type
_entity_poly.pdbx_seq_one_letter_code
_entity_poly.pdbx_strand_id
1 'polypeptide(L)'
;MIRDPGSTVQRTGGAGGAGAAGGGGPGRGPARVRIDLAYDGTPFAGFARQRDQRTVQGDLEAALQRLCAAPVTTTCAGRTDRGVHALAQTVHADVAPDAGLLADLDRARQALDSMCGPEITVWRVRRVPSTFDARFSATQRRYRYRIADEVALSPLERHDTWHLGPPRLDAAAMGLGGQHLVG
;
A
#
# COMPACT_ATOMS: atom_id res chain seq x y z
N MET A 1 -12.52 -2.70 8.98
CA MET A 1 -13.16 -3.58 7.97
C MET A 1 -13.35 -2.78 6.68
N ILE A 2 -12.35 -2.78 5.79
CA ILE A 2 -12.47 -2.11 4.48
C ILE A 2 -13.16 -3.10 3.54
N ARG A 3 -14.42 -2.83 3.21
CA ARG A 3 -15.14 -3.54 2.15
C ARG A 3 -14.69 -2.96 0.81
N ASP A 4 -14.25 -3.84 -0.07
CA ASP A 4 -13.90 -3.57 -1.46
C ASP A 4 -15.20 -3.26 -2.25
N PRO A 5 -15.40 -2.07 -2.83
CA PRO A 5 -16.57 -1.82 -3.65
C PRO A 5 -16.29 -2.25 -5.10
N GLY A 6 -16.83 -3.41 -5.47
CA GLY A 6 -17.25 -3.71 -6.85
C GLY A 6 -16.26 -4.48 -7.72
N SER A 7 -16.45 -5.81 -7.81
CA SER A 7 -16.13 -6.57 -9.02
C SER A 7 -17.41 -7.22 -9.55
N THR A 8 -18.04 -6.59 -10.54
CA THR A 8 -19.15 -7.19 -11.28
C THR A 8 -18.56 -8.22 -12.25
N VAL A 9 -18.88 -9.50 -12.01
CA VAL A 9 -18.60 -10.59 -12.93
C VAL A 9 -19.59 -10.52 -14.09
N GLN A 10 -19.10 -10.45 -15.32
CA GLN A 10 -19.89 -10.84 -16.49
C GLN A 10 -19.26 -12.07 -17.15
N ARG A 11 -20.09 -13.11 -17.31
CA ARG A 11 -19.83 -14.29 -18.15
C ARG A 11 -20.60 -14.16 -19.46
N THR A 12 -19.93 -14.46 -20.56
CA THR A 12 -20.36 -15.14 -21.81
C THR A 12 -19.08 -15.22 -22.68
N GLY A 13 -18.69 -16.23 -23.44
CA GLY A 13 -19.30 -17.44 -23.99
C GLY A 13 -18.90 -17.54 -25.47
N GLY A 14 -18.13 -18.56 -25.89
CA GLY A 14 -18.16 -19.09 -27.27
C GLY A 14 -16.92 -19.00 -28.20
N ALA A 15 -16.15 -20.09 -28.24
CA ALA A 15 -15.54 -20.84 -29.37
C ALA A 15 -14.85 -20.18 -30.60
N GLY A 16 -13.64 -20.69 -30.90
CA GLY A 16 -13.28 -21.16 -32.26
C GLY A 16 -12.00 -20.57 -32.89
N GLY A 17 -11.01 -21.43 -33.21
CA GLY A 17 -9.98 -21.13 -34.23
C GLY A 17 -8.57 -21.62 -33.89
N ALA A 18 -8.20 -22.80 -34.38
CA ALA A 18 -6.84 -23.35 -34.33
C ALA A 18 -5.91 -22.69 -35.37
N GLY A 19 -4.64 -22.52 -35.00
CA GLY A 19 -3.55 -22.17 -35.90
C GLY A 19 -2.22 -22.44 -35.22
N ALA A 20 -1.57 -23.56 -35.59
CA ALA A 20 -0.23 -23.91 -35.14
C ALA A 20 0.80 -23.42 -36.16
N ALA A 21 1.79 -22.64 -35.71
CA ALA A 21 3.10 -22.52 -36.35
C ALA A 21 4.12 -21.83 -35.41
N GLY A 22 5.31 -22.42 -35.28
CA GLY A 22 6.57 -21.69 -35.09
C GLY A 22 7.09 -21.58 -33.66
N GLY A 23 8.20 -22.26 -33.38
CA GLY A 23 8.88 -22.32 -32.09
C GLY A 23 9.45 -20.97 -31.60
N GLY A 24 9.35 -20.80 -30.28
CA GLY A 24 9.80 -19.63 -29.54
C GLY A 24 8.86 -19.41 -28.35
N GLY A 25 9.01 -20.19 -27.28
CA GLY A 25 8.14 -20.07 -26.11
C GLY A 25 8.13 -18.62 -25.62
N PRO A 26 6.96 -18.00 -25.36
CA PRO A 26 6.91 -16.61 -24.93
C PRO A 26 7.68 -16.51 -23.62
N GLY A 27 8.81 -15.81 -23.65
CA GLY A 27 9.49 -15.41 -22.42
C GLY A 27 8.45 -14.71 -21.56
N ARG A 28 8.00 -15.35 -20.48
CA ARG A 28 6.99 -14.76 -19.60
C ARG A 28 7.62 -13.49 -19.04
N GLY A 29 7.12 -12.34 -19.47
CA GLY A 29 7.46 -11.07 -18.85
C GLY A 29 7.14 -11.13 -17.35
N PRO A 30 7.71 -10.21 -16.55
CA PRO A 30 7.55 -10.23 -15.10
C PRO A 30 6.06 -10.23 -14.70
N ALA A 31 5.75 -10.93 -13.62
CA ALA A 31 4.41 -10.91 -13.05
C ALA A 31 4.28 -9.72 -12.10
N ARG A 32 3.18 -8.98 -12.21
CA ARG A 32 2.90 -7.85 -11.32
C ARG A 32 2.04 -8.29 -10.14
N VAL A 33 2.45 -7.90 -8.94
CA VAL A 33 1.68 -8.11 -7.71
C VAL A 33 1.32 -6.79 -7.06
N ARG A 34 0.10 -6.70 -6.56
CA ARG A 34 -0.38 -5.63 -5.68
C ARG A 34 -0.35 -6.11 -4.23
N ILE A 35 0.15 -5.26 -3.35
CA ILE A 35 0.23 -5.49 -1.92
C ILE A 35 -0.54 -4.36 -1.24
N ASP A 36 -1.54 -4.72 -0.44
CA ASP A 36 -2.30 -3.77 0.40
C ASP A 36 -1.84 -3.91 1.84
N LEU A 37 -1.46 -2.80 2.46
CA LEU A 37 -0.81 -2.80 3.77
C LEU A 37 -1.20 -1.56 4.61
N ALA A 38 -1.00 -1.64 5.92
CA ALA A 38 -1.08 -0.52 6.85
C ALA A 38 0.25 -0.40 7.58
N TYR A 39 0.54 0.77 8.14
CA TYR A 39 1.71 0.94 9.00
C TYR A 39 1.56 2.04 10.03
N ASP A 40 2.19 1.81 11.18
CA ASP A 40 2.56 2.85 12.12
C ASP A 40 3.81 3.57 11.60
N GLY A 41 3.69 4.86 11.25
CA GLY A 41 4.76 5.67 10.72
C GLY A 41 5.82 6.10 11.75
N THR A 42 5.55 5.97 13.05
CA THR A 42 6.41 6.53 14.12
C THR A 42 7.90 6.15 14.03
N PRO A 43 8.30 4.88 13.79
CA PRO A 43 9.72 4.52 13.74
C PRO A 43 10.39 4.80 12.39
N PHE A 44 9.64 5.24 11.37
CA PHE A 44 10.12 5.33 10.00
C PHE A 44 10.50 6.76 9.60
N ALA A 45 11.55 6.89 8.79
CA ALA A 45 11.93 8.13 8.11
C ALA A 45 11.04 8.49 6.91
N GLY A 46 9.78 8.04 6.94
CA GLY A 46 8.80 8.14 5.87
C GLY A 46 8.69 6.86 5.05
N PHE A 47 7.89 6.94 3.97
CA PHE A 47 7.69 5.79 3.09
C PHE A 47 8.94 5.49 2.26
N ALA A 48 9.42 6.46 1.49
CA ALA A 48 10.38 6.23 0.43
C ALA A 48 11.76 5.82 0.94
N ARG A 49 12.40 4.84 0.28
CA ARG A 49 13.74 4.35 0.64
C ARG A 49 14.78 5.48 0.65
N GLN A 50 15.59 5.52 1.70
CA GLN A 50 16.68 6.47 1.90
C GLN A 50 17.94 5.73 2.38
N ARG A 51 19.12 6.30 2.17
CA ARG A 51 20.37 5.74 2.72
C ARG A 51 20.37 5.89 4.23
N ASP A 52 20.82 4.85 4.93
CA ASP A 52 21.08 4.84 6.37
C ASP A 52 19.88 5.22 7.25
N GLN A 53 18.66 4.99 6.77
CA GLN A 53 17.42 5.26 7.49
C GLN A 53 16.44 4.11 7.31
N ARG A 54 15.73 3.74 8.39
CA ARG A 54 14.62 2.77 8.31
C ARG A 54 13.41 3.44 7.66
N THR A 55 12.86 2.84 6.61
CA THR A 55 11.69 3.36 5.88
C THR A 55 10.72 2.22 5.56
N VAL A 56 9.45 2.54 5.37
CA VAL A 56 8.43 1.53 5.05
C VAL A 56 8.77 0.79 3.76
N GLN A 57 9.20 1.52 2.72
CA GLN A 57 9.62 0.92 1.46
C GLN A 57 10.85 0.03 1.63
N GLY A 58 11.83 0.45 2.45
CA GLY A 58 13.04 -0.32 2.70
C GLY A 58 12.75 -1.66 3.37
N ASP A 59 11.94 -1.66 4.44
CA ASP A 59 11.56 -2.88 5.16
C ASP A 59 10.76 -3.83 4.25
N LEU A 60 9.81 -3.29 3.48
CA LEU A 60 9.00 -4.07 2.54
C LEU A 60 9.84 -4.67 1.40
N GLU A 61 10.75 -3.90 0.80
CA GLU A 61 11.63 -4.37 -0.26
C GLU A 61 12.62 -5.42 0.26
N ALA A 62 13.11 -5.28 1.49
CA ALA A 62 13.96 -6.29 2.13
C ALA A 62 13.21 -7.62 2.35
N ALA A 63 11.95 -7.56 2.79
CA ALA A 63 11.10 -8.73 2.95
C ALA A 63 10.78 -9.40 1.59
N LEU A 64 10.44 -8.60 0.57
CA LEU A 64 10.21 -9.08 -0.80
C LEU A 64 11.46 -9.72 -1.40
N GLN A 65 12.64 -9.12 -1.20
CA GLN A 65 13.89 -9.66 -1.68
C GLN A 65 14.20 -11.04 -1.11
N ARG A 66 13.93 -11.25 0.19
CA ARG A 66 14.08 -12.56 0.83
C ARG A 66 13.11 -13.59 0.23
N LEU A 67 11.86 -13.20 0.02
CA LEU A 67 10.82 -14.09 -0.49
C LEU A 67 11.00 -14.44 -1.98
N CYS A 68 11.53 -13.51 -2.77
CA CYS A 68 11.76 -13.68 -4.20
C CYS A 68 13.18 -14.18 -4.53
N ALA A 69 14.09 -14.23 -3.55
CA ALA A 69 15.52 -14.51 -3.74
C ALA A 69 16.19 -13.62 -4.81
N ALA A 70 15.65 -12.42 -5.02
CA ALA A 70 16.10 -11.45 -6.03
C ALA A 70 15.74 -10.03 -5.57
N PRO A 71 16.49 -8.99 -5.95
CA PRO A 71 16.12 -7.61 -5.63
C PRO A 71 14.73 -7.27 -6.19
N VAL A 72 13.88 -6.67 -5.36
CA VAL A 72 12.54 -6.22 -5.74
C VAL A 72 12.43 -4.73 -5.47
N THR A 73 11.94 -3.98 -6.45
CA THR A 73 11.60 -2.56 -6.28
C THR A 73 10.08 -2.41 -6.27
N THR A 74 9.59 -1.52 -5.41
CA THR A 74 8.16 -1.25 -5.25
C THR A 74 7.79 0.15 -5.71
N THR A 75 6.56 0.29 -6.20
CA THR A 75 5.92 1.58 -6.47
C THR A 75 4.66 1.70 -5.63
N CYS A 76 4.55 2.78 -4.86
CA CYS A 76 3.40 3.05 -3.99
C CYS A 76 2.34 3.97 -4.62
N ALA A 77 1.13 3.92 -4.08
CA ALA A 77 0.04 4.82 -4.46
C ALA A 77 0.29 6.29 -4.06
N GLY A 78 0.94 6.52 -2.92
CA GLY A 78 1.36 7.83 -2.45
C GLY A 78 2.47 7.71 -1.42
N ARG A 79 3.44 8.62 -1.46
CA ARG A 79 4.49 8.69 -0.44
C ARG A 79 3.94 9.38 0.81
N THR A 80 4.45 8.99 1.97
CA THR A 80 4.22 9.64 3.25
C THR A 80 5.55 10.11 3.83
N ASP A 81 5.49 11.22 4.58
CA ASP A 81 6.65 11.80 5.25
C ASP A 81 6.96 11.07 6.56
N ARG A 82 8.08 11.44 7.19
CA ARG A 82 8.51 10.88 8.49
C ARG A 82 7.38 10.99 9.53
N GLY A 83 7.11 9.88 10.21
CA GLY A 83 6.10 9.82 11.27
C GLY A 83 4.65 9.68 10.79
N VAL A 84 4.36 9.86 9.49
CA VAL A 84 2.99 9.75 8.98
C VAL A 84 2.57 8.28 8.86
N HIS A 85 1.43 7.91 9.44
CA HIS A 85 0.87 6.56 9.39
C HIS A 85 0.06 6.31 8.10
N ALA A 86 -0.24 5.04 7.81
CA ALA A 86 -1.24 4.69 6.80
C ALA A 86 -2.17 3.56 7.28
N LEU A 87 -3.48 3.78 7.13
CA LEU A 87 -4.49 2.76 7.38
C LEU A 87 -4.68 1.80 6.21
N ALA A 88 -4.37 2.26 4.98
CA ALA A 88 -4.54 1.51 3.74
C ALA A 88 -3.63 2.09 2.65
N GLN A 89 -2.36 1.70 2.66
CA GLN A 89 -1.42 1.94 1.58
C GLN A 89 -1.52 0.81 0.55
N THR A 90 -1.36 1.15 -0.73
CA THR A 90 -1.24 0.18 -1.81
C THR A 90 0.12 0.34 -2.47
N VAL A 91 0.81 -0.76 -2.69
CA VAL A 91 2.03 -0.81 -3.49
C VAL A 91 1.91 -1.90 -4.56
N HIS A 92 2.74 -1.80 -5.60
CA HIS A 92 2.96 -2.90 -6.52
C HIS A 92 4.44 -3.16 -6.74
N ALA A 93 4.74 -4.37 -7.19
CA ALA A 93 6.07 -4.80 -7.61
C ALA A 93 5.96 -5.74 -8.80
N ASP A 94 6.97 -5.69 -9.66
CA ASP A 94 7.21 -6.69 -10.70
C ASP A 94 8.19 -7.74 -10.16
N VAL A 95 7.81 -9.01 -10.28
CA VAL A 95 8.61 -10.14 -9.83
C VAL A 95 8.81 -11.15 -10.97
N ALA A 96 9.84 -11.97 -10.87
CA ALA A 96 10.07 -13.03 -11.85
C ALA A 96 8.85 -13.98 -11.92
N PRO A 97 8.48 -14.49 -13.11
CA PRO A 97 7.29 -15.36 -13.27
C PRO A 97 7.33 -16.65 -12.44
N ASP A 98 8.52 -17.08 -12.05
CA ASP A 98 8.85 -18.25 -11.23
C ASP A 98 9.21 -17.89 -9.78
N ALA A 99 9.09 -16.61 -9.39
CA ALA A 99 9.39 -16.17 -8.02
C ALA A 99 8.54 -16.94 -7.00
N GLY A 100 9.18 -17.42 -5.92
CA GLY A 100 8.54 -18.24 -4.89
C GLY A 100 7.28 -17.60 -4.26
N LEU A 101 7.26 -16.25 -4.18
CA LEU A 101 6.09 -15.46 -3.79
C LEU A 101 4.81 -15.85 -4.54
N LEU A 102 4.92 -16.21 -5.82
CA LEU A 102 3.80 -16.47 -6.71
C LEU A 102 3.20 -17.88 -6.57
N ALA A 103 3.88 -18.78 -5.85
CA ALA A 103 3.43 -20.15 -5.65
C ALA A 103 2.21 -20.22 -4.73
N ASP A 104 2.18 -19.39 -3.69
CA ASP A 104 1.07 -19.26 -2.75
C ASP A 104 1.04 -17.83 -2.20
N LEU A 105 0.07 -17.04 -2.69
CA LEU A 105 -0.03 -15.62 -2.35
C LEU A 105 -0.50 -15.38 -0.90
N ASP A 106 -1.23 -16.31 -0.31
CA ASP A 106 -1.67 -16.21 1.08
C ASP A 106 -0.52 -16.53 2.04
N ARG A 107 0.30 -17.53 1.72
CA ARG A 107 1.57 -17.76 2.43
C ARG A 107 2.55 -16.60 2.23
N ALA A 108 2.65 -16.06 1.03
CA ALA A 108 3.47 -14.88 0.77
C ALA A 108 3.01 -13.68 1.62
N ARG A 109 1.69 -13.43 1.70
CA ARG A 109 1.13 -12.40 2.57
C ARG A 109 1.55 -12.60 4.02
N GLN A 110 1.39 -13.81 4.56
CA GLN A 110 1.79 -14.14 5.95
C GLN A 110 3.28 -13.97 6.18
N ALA A 111 4.11 -14.38 5.22
CA ALA A 111 5.56 -14.25 5.30
C ALA A 111 5.99 -12.78 5.29
N LEU A 112 5.41 -11.96 4.40
CA LEU A 112 5.69 -10.51 4.36
C LEU A 112 5.26 -9.82 5.65
N ASP A 113 4.07 -10.11 6.15
CA ASP A 113 3.53 -9.59 7.41
C ASP A 113 4.49 -9.90 8.59
N SER A 114 4.94 -11.15 8.68
CA SER A 114 5.89 -11.59 9.72
C SER A 114 7.27 -10.92 9.58
N MET A 115 7.80 -10.82 8.36
CA MET A 115 9.14 -10.26 8.12
C MET A 115 9.23 -8.74 8.30
N CYS A 116 8.16 -8.01 8.00
CA CYS A 116 8.13 -6.56 8.16
C CYS A 116 7.99 -6.11 9.62
N GLY A 117 7.61 -7.01 10.52
CA GLY A 117 7.46 -6.72 11.94
C GLY A 117 6.14 -6.04 12.29
N PRO A 118 5.94 -5.72 13.59
CA PRO A 118 4.64 -5.26 14.09
C PRO A 118 4.21 -3.89 13.54
N GLU A 119 5.13 -3.10 12.98
CA GLU A 119 4.83 -1.74 12.53
C GLU A 119 4.22 -1.70 11.13
N ILE A 120 4.26 -2.80 10.38
CA ILE A 120 3.65 -2.93 9.05
C ILE A 120 2.75 -4.16 9.03
N THR A 121 1.46 -3.97 8.75
CA THR A 121 0.52 -5.08 8.53
C THR A 121 0.25 -5.26 7.05
N VAL A 122 0.43 -6.48 6.54
CA VAL A 122 0.13 -6.85 5.15
C VAL A 122 -1.23 -7.55 5.07
N TRP A 123 -2.22 -6.81 4.59
CA TRP A 123 -3.60 -7.28 4.48
C TRP A 123 -3.81 -8.24 3.31
N ARG A 124 -3.14 -7.99 2.18
CA ARG A 124 -3.38 -8.77 0.96
C ARG A 124 -2.21 -8.69 0.00
N VAL A 125 -1.93 -9.82 -0.66
CA VAL A 125 -1.06 -9.90 -1.84
C VAL A 125 -1.89 -10.52 -2.97
N ARG A 126 -1.89 -9.91 -4.16
CA ARG A 126 -2.59 -10.50 -5.32
C ARG A 126 -1.87 -10.19 -6.62
N ARG A 127 -1.99 -11.09 -7.60
CA ARG A 127 -1.61 -10.78 -8.98
C ARG A 127 -2.54 -9.72 -9.56
N VAL A 128 -2.00 -8.83 -10.37
CA VAL A 128 -2.74 -7.79 -11.10
C VAL A 128 -2.25 -7.75 -12.55
N PRO A 129 -3.02 -7.18 -13.48
CA PRO A 129 -2.55 -6.96 -14.84
C PRO A 129 -1.24 -6.16 -14.86
N SER A 130 -0.38 -6.39 -15.86
CA SER A 130 0.86 -5.63 -16.06
C SER A 130 0.61 -4.13 -16.28
N THR A 131 -0.61 -3.74 -16.64
CA THR A 131 -1.06 -2.35 -16.80
C THR A 131 -1.42 -1.66 -15.48
N PHE A 132 -1.55 -2.38 -14.37
CA PHE A 132 -1.86 -1.78 -13.08
C PHE A 132 -0.66 -1.01 -12.55
N ASP A 133 -0.84 0.25 -12.17
CA ASP A 133 0.18 1.03 -11.48
C ASP A 133 -0.42 1.61 -10.20
N ALA A 134 0.15 1.27 -9.04
CA ALA A 134 -0.37 1.73 -7.75
C ALA A 134 -0.51 3.27 -7.68
N ARG A 135 0.38 4.02 -8.32
CA ARG A 135 0.36 5.48 -8.36
C ARG A 135 -0.64 5.99 -9.41
N PHE A 136 -0.59 5.48 -10.64
CA PHE A 136 -1.36 6.07 -11.74
C PHE A 136 -2.77 5.49 -11.89
N SER A 137 -3.01 4.26 -11.44
CA SER A 137 -4.35 3.65 -11.40
C SER A 137 -5.19 4.15 -10.22
N ALA A 138 -4.61 4.84 -9.24
CA ALA A 138 -5.35 5.40 -8.12
C ALA A 138 -6.13 6.66 -8.54
N THR A 139 -7.46 6.63 -8.39
CA THR A 139 -8.36 7.73 -8.74
C THR A 139 -8.47 8.80 -7.65
N GLN A 140 -8.22 8.44 -6.40
CA GLN A 140 -8.24 9.38 -5.27
C GLN A 140 -7.32 8.90 -4.13
N ARG A 141 -6.93 9.83 -3.26
CA ARG A 141 -6.29 9.53 -1.98
C ARG A 141 -7.06 10.26 -0.88
N ARG A 142 -7.14 9.66 0.30
CA ARG A 142 -7.80 10.26 1.46
C ARG A 142 -6.84 10.32 2.64
N TYR A 143 -6.69 11.52 3.19
CA TYR A 143 -5.91 11.78 4.38
C TYR A 143 -6.86 12.10 5.55
N ARG A 144 -6.42 11.80 6.76
CA ARG A 144 -7.13 12.14 8.00
C ARG A 144 -6.11 12.71 8.97
N TYR A 145 -6.37 13.93 9.43
CA TYR A 145 -5.65 14.55 10.54
C TYR A 145 -6.54 14.47 11.79
N ARG A 146 -5.92 14.19 12.93
CA ARG A 146 -6.56 14.24 14.25
C ARG A 146 -5.90 15.36 15.04
N ILE A 147 -6.71 16.25 15.59
CA ILE A 147 -6.27 17.40 16.39
C ILE A 147 -7.09 17.39 17.67
N ALA A 148 -6.43 17.54 18.82
CA ALA A 148 -7.07 17.62 20.13
C ALA A 148 -6.78 18.98 20.78
N ASP A 149 -7.84 19.67 21.18
CA ASP A 149 -7.83 21.00 21.83
C ASP A 149 -8.14 20.93 23.34
N GLU A 150 -8.03 19.72 23.90
CA GLU A 150 -8.31 19.40 25.29
C GLU A 150 -7.10 19.72 26.18
N VAL A 151 -7.31 19.90 27.49
CA VAL A 151 -6.21 20.18 28.44
C VAL A 151 -5.22 19.00 28.52
N ALA A 152 -5.70 17.78 28.35
CA ALA A 152 -4.88 16.57 28.39
C ALA A 152 -5.30 15.64 27.24
N LEU A 153 -4.32 14.95 26.65
CA LEU A 153 -4.52 13.93 25.62
C LEU A 153 -4.22 12.53 26.18
N SER A 154 -4.98 11.54 25.76
CA SER A 154 -4.69 10.14 26.09
C SER A 154 -3.29 9.74 25.59
N PRO A 155 -2.46 9.07 26.40
CA PRO A 155 -1.17 8.56 25.93
C PRO A 155 -1.28 7.61 24.72
N LEU A 156 -2.43 6.97 24.50
CA LEU A 156 -2.65 6.08 23.33
C LEU A 156 -2.80 6.84 22.02
N GLU A 157 -3.15 8.13 22.07
CA GLU A 157 -3.35 8.98 20.89
C GLU A 157 -2.12 9.83 20.56
N ARG A 158 -1.07 9.75 21.39
CA ARG A 158 0.12 10.62 21.30
C ARG A 158 0.88 10.55 19.97
N HIS A 159 0.71 9.46 19.23
CA HIS A 159 1.41 9.25 17.96
C HIS A 159 0.56 9.62 16.75
N ASP A 160 -0.77 9.53 16.85
CA ASP A 160 -1.67 9.74 15.71
C ASP A 160 -2.51 11.03 15.79
N THR A 161 -2.40 11.78 16.90
CA THR A 161 -3.18 12.96 17.20
C THR A 161 -2.29 14.13 17.62
N TRP A 162 -2.45 15.26 16.93
CA TRP A 162 -1.75 16.49 17.31
C TRP A 162 -2.46 17.13 18.52
N HIS A 163 -1.79 17.11 19.67
CA HIS A 163 -2.26 17.81 20.86
C HIS A 163 -1.95 19.30 20.75
N LEU A 164 -2.96 20.10 20.44
CA LEU A 164 -2.87 21.56 20.38
C LEU A 164 -3.03 22.19 21.77
N GLY A 165 -3.87 21.60 22.61
CA GLY A 165 -4.27 22.18 23.89
C GLY A 165 -5.33 23.28 23.74
N PRO A 166 -5.81 23.86 24.86
CA PRO A 166 -6.82 24.90 24.86
C PRO A 166 -6.30 26.22 24.23
N PRO A 167 -7.19 27.10 23.74
CA PRO A 167 -8.67 27.02 23.83
C PRO A 167 -9.29 26.06 22.81
N ARG A 168 -10.59 25.77 23.00
CA ARG A 168 -11.34 24.94 22.03
C ARG A 168 -11.38 25.57 20.65
N LEU A 169 -11.21 24.74 19.64
CA LEU A 169 -11.32 25.09 18.23
C LEU A 169 -12.78 25.29 17.84
N ASP A 170 -13.01 26.32 17.02
CA ASP A 170 -14.31 26.50 16.36
C ASP A 170 -14.39 25.59 15.13
N ALA A 171 -14.91 24.37 15.32
CA ALA A 171 -15.07 23.40 14.25
C ALA A 171 -16.00 23.88 13.12
N ALA A 172 -16.96 24.76 13.42
CA ALA A 172 -17.85 25.32 12.40
C ALA A 172 -17.10 26.32 11.52
N ALA A 173 -16.32 27.22 12.11
CA ALA A 173 -15.45 28.14 11.39
C ALA A 173 -14.40 27.40 10.54
N MET A 174 -13.77 26.35 11.10
CA MET A 174 -12.86 25.49 10.34
C MET A 174 -13.56 24.79 9.17
N GLY A 175 -14.79 24.32 9.38
CA GLY A 175 -15.61 23.71 8.34
C GLY A 175 -15.95 24.66 7.20
N LEU A 176 -16.30 25.92 7.52
CA LEU A 176 -16.51 26.98 6.54
C LEU A 176 -15.23 27.32 5.79
N GLY A 177 -14.10 27.46 6.50
CA GLY A 177 -12.79 27.68 5.91
C GLY A 177 -12.39 26.55 4.95
N GLY A 178 -12.67 25.30 5.32
CA GLY A 178 -12.41 24.12 4.50
C GLY A 178 -13.19 24.08 3.18
N GLN A 179 -14.37 24.71 3.10
CA GLN A 179 -15.13 24.78 1.84
C GLN A 179 -14.38 25.54 0.76
N HIS A 180 -13.54 26.51 1.13
CA HIS A 180 -12.71 27.27 0.18
C HIS A 180 -11.56 26.44 -0.43
N LEU A 181 -11.29 25.24 0.10
CA LEU A 181 -10.25 24.34 -0.40
C LEU A 181 -10.80 23.27 -1.37
N VAL A 182 -12.12 23.21 -1.56
CA VAL A 182 -12.75 22.27 -2.49
C VAL A 182 -12.59 22.79 -3.92
N GLY A 183 -12.04 21.95 -4.80
CA GLY A 183 -11.79 22.23 -6.20
C GLY A 183 -11.25 21.03 -6.95
#